data_AF-A0A1N6YI24-F1
#
_entry.id   AF-A0A1N6YI24-F1
#
_cell.length_a   1.000
_cell.length_b   1.000
_cell.length_c   1.000
_cell.angle_alpha   90.00
_cell.angle_beta   90.00
_cell.angle_gamma   90.00
#
_symmetry.space_group_name_H-M   'P 1'
#
loop_
_entity.id
_entity.type
_entity.pdbx_description
1 polymer ?
#
loop_
_entity_poly.entity_id
_entity_poly.type
_entity_poly.pdbx_seq_one_letter_code
_entity_poly.pdbx_strand_id
1 'polypeptide(L)'
;MKTHNYLSLYLISLSTTPFIGGYNLYSNFTNNLYAADHDIIAIPFSAIIGTLLISLLCLLFQHPYRLKKINNSPSNLLTKLASYVSTALTVAILVHHVSYWTSPHHLQIFSIFLITLCLYIYYQLQLYGVIGTYSKKQTNPRH
;
A
#
# COMPACT_ATOMS: atom_id res chain seq x y z
N MET A 1 -3.54 0.89 20.92
CA MET A 1 -2.54 0.51 19.89
C MET A 1 -3.10 -0.57 18.95
N LYS A 2 -3.84 -0.18 17.90
CA LYS A 2 -4.34 -1.11 16.86
C LYS A 2 -3.99 -0.65 15.43
N THR A 3 -3.39 0.52 15.28
CA THR A 3 -2.87 1.07 14.01
C THR A 3 -1.67 0.31 13.46
N HIS A 4 -0.92 -0.37 14.34
CA HIS A 4 0.23 -1.18 13.95
C HIS A 4 -0.16 -2.39 13.10
N ASN A 5 -1.31 -3.01 13.34
CA ASN A 5 -1.66 -4.25 12.66
C ASN A 5 -1.88 -4.03 11.15
N TYR A 6 -2.61 -2.99 10.75
CA TYR A 6 -2.88 -2.74 9.33
C TYR A 6 -1.69 -2.12 8.59
N LEU A 7 -0.86 -1.33 9.28
CA LEU A 7 0.42 -0.90 8.71
C LEU A 7 1.33 -2.11 8.43
N SER A 8 1.45 -3.04 9.39
CA SER A 8 2.23 -4.26 9.19
C SER A 8 1.66 -5.13 8.06
N LEU A 9 0.34 -5.32 8.01
CA LEU A 9 -0.29 -6.06 6.91
C LEU A 9 -0.05 -5.39 5.55
N TYR A 10 -0.17 -4.06 5.48
CA TYR A 10 0.16 -3.31 4.27
C TYR A 10 1.63 -3.50 3.87
N LEU A 11 2.57 -3.38 4.82
CA LEU A 11 4.00 -3.57 4.56
C LEU A 11 4.34 -5.00 4.12
N ILE A 12 3.69 -6.01 4.70
CA ILE A 12 3.84 -7.41 4.28
C ILE A 12 3.34 -7.56 2.84
N SER A 13 2.13 -7.08 2.54
CA SER A 13 1.54 -7.15 1.19
C SER A 13 2.38 -6.40 0.14
N LEU A 14 2.86 -5.21 0.49
CA LEU A 14 3.74 -4.42 -0.38
C LEU A 14 5.06 -5.16 -0.64
N SER A 15 5.65 -5.75 0.41
CA SER A 15 6.89 -6.52 0.30
C SER A 15 6.73 -7.81 -0.50
N THR A 16 5.57 -8.46 -0.46
CA THR A 16 5.31 -9.69 -1.24
C THR A 16 4.98 -9.41 -2.70
N THR A 17 4.52 -8.19 -3.03
CA THR A 17 4.18 -7.76 -4.40
C THR A 17 5.29 -7.99 -5.43
N PRO A 18 6.57 -7.62 -5.21
CA PRO A 18 7.65 -7.91 -6.16
C PRO A 18 7.93 -9.40 -6.34
N PHE A 19 7.77 -10.23 -5.30
CA PHE A 19 7.99 -11.68 -5.41
C PHE A 19 6.87 -12.34 -6.23
N ILE A 20 5.61 -12.09 -5.87
CA ILE A 20 4.44 -12.64 -6.58
C ILE A 20 4.38 -12.08 -7.99
N GLY A 21 4.53 -10.76 -8.13
CA GLY A 21 4.53 -10.08 -9.41
C GLY A 21 5.66 -10.56 -10.31
N GLY A 22 6.91 -10.54 -9.82
CA GLY A 22 8.08 -11.00 -10.57
C GLY A 22 7.98 -12.45 -11.02
N TYR A 23 7.56 -13.36 -10.13
CA TYR A 23 7.35 -14.77 -10.49
C TYR A 23 6.31 -14.95 -11.60
N ASN A 24 5.18 -14.24 -11.51
CA ASN A 24 4.12 -14.33 -12.52
C ASN A 24 4.52 -13.68 -13.85
N LEU A 25 5.23 -12.55 -13.82
CA LEU A 25 5.79 -11.94 -15.02
C LEU A 25 6.75 -12.92 -15.73
N TYR A 26 7.64 -13.55 -14.95
CA TYR A 26 8.60 -14.51 -15.48
C TYR A 26 7.92 -15.75 -16.03
N SER A 27 6.97 -16.34 -15.30
CA SER A 27 6.19 -17.49 -15.77
C SER A 27 5.44 -17.18 -17.06
N ASN A 28 4.77 -16.03 -17.15
CA ASN A 28 4.05 -15.62 -18.35
C ASN A 28 5.00 -15.40 -19.54
N PHE A 29 6.19 -14.86 -19.29
CA PHE A 29 7.24 -14.71 -20.30
C PHE A 29 7.72 -16.07 -20.82
N THR A 30 8.05 -17.02 -19.93
CA THR A 30 8.48 -18.37 -20.35
C THR A 30 7.41 -19.17 -21.09
N ASN A 31 6.13 -18.86 -20.85
CA ASN A 31 4.98 -19.52 -21.49
C ASN A 31 4.51 -18.83 -22.78
N ASN A 32 5.28 -17.87 -23.32
CA ASN A 32 4.91 -17.09 -24.52
C ASN A 32 3.53 -16.41 -24.42
N LEU A 33 3.10 -16.05 -23.21
CA LEU A 33 1.85 -15.30 -22.99
C LEU A 33 2.03 -13.80 -23.25
N TYR A 34 3.26 -13.34 -23.46
CA TYR A 34 3.56 -12.02 -24.02
C TYR A 34 3.73 -12.13 -25.53
N ALA A 35 3.07 -11.27 -26.29
CA ALA A 35 3.30 -11.18 -27.73
C ALA A 35 4.78 -10.86 -28.00
N ALA A 36 5.38 -11.54 -28.98
CA ALA A 36 6.80 -11.46 -29.36
C ALA A 36 7.32 -10.04 -29.67
N ASP A 37 6.42 -9.06 -29.78
CA ASP A 37 6.75 -7.64 -29.97
C ASP A 37 7.02 -6.88 -28.65
N HIS A 38 6.79 -7.49 -27.49
CA HIS A 38 6.99 -6.88 -26.16
C HIS A 38 8.30 -7.37 -25.54
N ASP A 39 9.41 -6.89 -26.09
CA ASP A 39 10.78 -7.29 -25.77
C ASP A 39 11.27 -6.92 -24.36
N ILE A 40 10.37 -6.55 -23.43
CA ILE A 40 10.81 -5.87 -22.21
C ILE A 40 9.94 -6.24 -21.00
N ILE A 41 10.04 -7.50 -20.54
CA ILE A 41 9.62 -7.90 -19.17
C ILE A 41 10.21 -6.96 -18.09
N ALA A 42 11.34 -6.33 -18.40
CA ALA A 42 11.98 -5.35 -17.53
C ALA A 42 11.10 -4.11 -17.25
N ILE A 43 10.22 -3.68 -18.18
CA ILE A 43 9.31 -2.54 -17.94
C ILE A 43 8.31 -2.85 -16.82
N PRO A 44 7.44 -3.88 -16.92
CA PRO A 44 6.49 -4.19 -15.86
C PRO A 44 7.19 -4.58 -14.56
N PHE A 45 8.36 -5.23 -14.63
CA PHE A 45 9.15 -5.52 -13.43
C PHE A 45 9.66 -4.24 -12.75
N SER A 46 10.25 -3.32 -13.51
CA SER A 46 10.74 -2.03 -12.99
C SER A 46 9.61 -1.18 -12.42
N ALA A 47 8.41 -1.23 -13.01
CA ALA A 47 7.23 -0.55 -12.49
C ALA A 47 6.82 -1.10 -11.12
N ILE A 48 6.86 -2.42 -10.92
CA ILE A 48 6.56 -3.04 -9.62
C ILE A 48 7.56 -2.60 -8.54
N ILE A 49 8.86 -2.62 -8.87
CA ILE A 49 9.92 -2.17 -7.95
C ILE A 49 9.79 -0.67 -7.66
N GLY A 50 9.54 0.14 -8.69
CA GLY A 50 9.31 1.58 -8.56
C GLY A 50 8.14 1.88 -7.64
N THR A 51 7.03 1.15 -7.77
CA THR A 51 5.85 1.29 -6.90
C THR A 51 6.16 0.96 -5.45
N LEU A 52 6.96 -0.07 -5.19
CA LEU A 52 7.42 -0.38 -3.83
C LEU A 52 8.25 0.78 -3.26
N LEU A 53 9.23 1.28 -4.00
CA LEU A 53 10.11 2.36 -3.55
C LEU A 53 9.35 3.67 -3.29
N ILE A 54 8.48 4.08 -4.22
CA ILE A 54 7.67 5.28 -4.09
C ILE A 54 6.69 5.15 -2.91
N SER A 55 6.09 3.98 -2.72
CA SER A 55 5.18 3.71 -1.60
C SER A 55 5.90 3.78 -0.25
N LEU A 56 7.10 3.22 -0.15
CA LEU A 56 7.93 3.32 1.06
C LEU A 56 8.34 4.77 1.33
N LEU A 57 8.73 5.52 0.29
CA LEU A 57 9.06 6.94 0.42
C LEU A 57 7.83 7.76 0.91
N CYS A 58 6.65 7.49 0.35
CA CYS A 58 5.39 8.10 0.81
C CYS A 58 5.10 7.77 2.29
N LEU A 59 5.34 6.53 2.72
CA LEU A 59 5.21 6.15 4.13
C LEU A 59 6.17 6.91 5.05
N LEU A 60 7.40 7.21 4.59
CA LEU A 60 8.36 8.03 5.33
C LEU A 60 7.85 9.47 5.48
N PHE A 61 7.29 10.06 4.43
CA PHE A 61 6.65 11.38 4.52
C PHE A 61 5.43 11.41 5.44
N GLN A 62 4.72 10.30 5.60
CA GLN A 62 3.62 10.15 6.55
C GLN A 62 4.09 9.91 8.00
N HIS A 63 5.35 9.54 8.22
CA HIS A 63 5.87 9.17 9.54
C HIS A 63 5.71 10.28 10.60
N PRO A 64 6.03 11.56 10.34
CA PRO A 64 5.87 12.62 11.33
C PRO A 64 4.41 12.84 11.73
N TYR A 65 3.47 12.74 10.77
CA TYR A 65 2.04 12.85 11.06
C TYR A 65 1.57 11.72 11.97
N ARG A 66 1.98 10.48 11.66
CA ARG A 66 1.66 9.29 12.45
C ARG A 66 2.17 9.40 13.89
N LEU A 67 3.42 9.83 14.10
CA LEU A 67 3.98 10.00 15.44
C LEU A 67 3.19 11.03 16.26
N LYS A 68 2.90 12.19 15.67
CA LYS A 68 2.10 13.23 16.35
C LYS A 68 0.72 12.71 16.72
N LYS A 69 0.07 11.93 15.85
CA LYS A 69 -1.22 11.32 16.15
C LYS A 69 -1.15 10.29 17.28
N ILE A 70 -0.13 9.43 17.31
CA ILE A 70 0.05 8.44 18.38
C ILE A 70 0.24 9.14 19.74
N ASN A 71 0.99 10.25 19.76
CA ASN A 71 1.24 11.02 20.98
C ASN A 71 0.14 12.04 21.30
N ASN A 72 -1.01 11.99 20.62
CA ASN A 72 -2.11 12.97 20.75
C ASN A 72 -1.64 14.44 20.67
N SER A 73 -0.58 14.68 19.90
CA SER A 73 0.07 15.99 19.77
C SER A 73 -0.43 16.73 18.52
N PRO A 74 -0.55 18.07 18.56
CA PRO A 74 -0.99 18.84 17.40
C PRO A 74 -0.01 18.70 16.24
N SER A 75 -0.53 18.48 15.04
CA SER A 75 0.24 18.49 13.79
C SER A 75 0.10 19.82 13.08
N ASN A 76 1.24 20.38 12.65
CA ASN A 76 1.26 21.59 11.83
C ASN A 76 0.70 21.29 10.42
N LEU A 77 0.30 22.35 9.72
CA LEU A 77 -0.32 22.25 8.40
C LEU A 77 0.57 21.49 7.40
N LEU A 78 1.86 21.78 7.39
CA LEU A 78 2.82 21.12 6.48
C LEU A 78 2.88 19.60 6.70
N THR A 79 2.90 19.14 7.95
CA THR A 79 2.90 17.70 8.29
C THR A 79 1.62 17.02 7.79
N LYS A 80 0.47 17.69 7.94
CA LYS A 80 -0.82 17.16 7.44
C LYS A 80 -0.84 17.10 5.92
N LEU A 81 -0.46 18.18 5.24
CA LEU A 81 -0.42 18.25 3.79
C LEU A 81 0.50 17.20 3.19
N ALA A 82 1.73 17.07 3.71
CA ALA A 82 2.66 16.02 3.29
C ALA A 82 2.03 14.62 3.43
N SER A 83 1.38 14.35 4.57
CA SER A 83 0.70 13.06 4.77
C SER A 83 -0.42 12.82 3.76
N TYR A 84 -1.29 13.80 3.50
CA TYR A 84 -2.40 13.66 2.55
C TYR A 84 -1.93 13.52 1.10
N VAL A 85 -0.93 14.30 0.68
CA VAL A 85 -0.34 14.21 -0.66
C VAL A 85 0.30 12.84 -0.86
N SER A 86 1.08 12.35 0.12
CA SER A 86 1.64 10.99 0.07
C SER A 86 0.54 9.93 -0.01
N THR A 87 -0.58 10.11 0.71
CA THR A 87 -1.72 9.19 0.62
C THR A 87 -2.33 9.18 -0.78
N ALA A 88 -2.62 10.36 -1.34
CA ALA A 88 -3.18 10.48 -2.67
C ALA A 88 -2.28 9.86 -3.73
N LEU A 89 -0.96 10.10 -3.65
CA LEU A 89 0.02 9.54 -4.57
C LEU A 89 0.07 8.01 -4.50
N THR A 90 0.15 7.43 -3.30
CA THR A 90 0.16 5.96 -3.15
C THR A 90 -1.15 5.33 -3.63
N VAL A 91 -2.31 5.93 -3.33
CA VAL A 91 -3.60 5.43 -3.85
C VAL A 91 -3.63 5.49 -5.37
N ALA A 92 -3.20 6.60 -5.99
CA ALA A 92 -3.20 6.76 -7.44
C ALA A 92 -2.32 5.69 -8.12
N ILE A 93 -1.13 5.43 -7.59
CA ILE A 93 -0.21 4.42 -8.13
C ILE A 93 -0.80 3.01 -7.99
N LEU A 94 -1.38 2.67 -6.85
CA LEU A 94 -1.98 1.35 -6.63
C LEU A 94 -3.22 1.13 -7.51
N VAL A 95 -4.08 2.14 -7.66
CA VAL A 95 -5.25 2.09 -8.57
C VAL A 95 -4.81 1.94 -10.03
N HIS A 96 -3.76 2.67 -10.43
CA HIS A 96 -3.18 2.53 -11.77
C HIS A 96 -2.72 1.09 -12.02
N HIS A 97 -2.03 0.46 -11.07
CA HIS A 97 -1.61 -0.93 -11.21
C HIS A 97 -2.76 -1.93 -11.23
N VAL A 98 -3.78 -1.76 -10.39
CA VAL A 98 -4.99 -2.60 -10.44
C VAL A 98 -5.62 -2.51 -11.83
N SER A 99 -5.74 -1.30 -12.38
CA SER A 99 -6.32 -1.07 -13.71
C SER A 99 -5.46 -1.68 -14.81
N TYR A 100 -4.13 -1.48 -14.77
CA TYR A 100 -3.18 -2.00 -15.75
C TYR A 100 -3.21 -3.54 -15.83
N TRP A 101 -3.34 -4.22 -14.69
CA TRP A 101 -3.29 -5.68 -14.61
C TRP A 101 -4.67 -6.37 -14.76
N THR A 102 -5.72 -5.67 -15.19
CA THR A 102 -7.09 -6.21 -15.24
C THR A 102 -7.28 -7.35 -16.27
N SER A 103 -6.29 -7.63 -17.12
CA SER A 103 -6.32 -8.75 -18.08
C SER A 103 -6.30 -10.13 -17.39
N PRO A 104 -7.04 -11.13 -17.91
CA PRO A 104 -7.15 -12.46 -17.29
C PRO A 104 -5.80 -13.20 -17.13
N HIS A 105 -4.83 -12.94 -18.01
CA HIS A 105 -3.48 -13.54 -17.90
C HIS A 105 -2.64 -12.98 -16.73
N HIS A 106 -3.11 -11.94 -16.06
CA HIS A 106 -2.41 -11.27 -14.96
C HIS A 106 -3.21 -11.26 -13.66
N LEU A 107 -4.18 -12.16 -13.51
CA LEU A 107 -5.08 -12.25 -12.35
C LEU A 107 -4.35 -12.25 -11.01
N GLN A 108 -3.22 -12.96 -10.90
CA GLN A 108 -2.43 -13.01 -9.66
C GLN A 108 -1.77 -11.67 -9.34
N ILE A 109 -1.23 -10.97 -10.36
CA ILE A 109 -0.63 -9.64 -10.22
C ILE A 109 -1.71 -8.62 -9.86
N PHE A 110 -2.85 -8.67 -10.53
CA PHE A 110 -4.04 -7.89 -10.19
C PHE A 110 -4.45 -8.09 -8.74
N SER A 111 -4.58 -9.34 -8.30
CA SER A 111 -5.06 -9.69 -6.96
C SER A 111 -4.14 -9.15 -5.87
N ILE A 112 -2.81 -9.25 -6.03
CA ILE A 112 -1.88 -8.75 -5.01
C ILE A 112 -1.89 -7.21 -4.94
N PHE A 113 -2.03 -6.50 -6.07
CA PHE A 113 -2.18 -5.04 -6.06
C PHE A 113 -3.51 -4.61 -5.44
N LEU A 114 -4.60 -5.35 -5.71
CA LEU A 114 -5.91 -5.08 -5.12
C LEU A 114 -5.89 -5.28 -3.60
N ILE A 115 -5.31 -6.39 -3.11
CA ILE A 115 -5.14 -6.64 -1.67
C ILE A 115 -4.30 -5.53 -1.04
N THR A 116 -3.18 -5.16 -1.68
CA THR A 116 -2.30 -4.09 -1.20
C THR A 116 -3.03 -2.75 -1.13
N LEU A 117 -3.86 -2.41 -2.12
CA LEU A 117 -4.71 -1.21 -2.14
C LEU A 117 -5.72 -1.22 -1.00
N CYS A 118 -6.45 -2.32 -0.81
CA CYS A 118 -7.44 -2.45 0.25
C CYS A 118 -6.80 -2.30 1.65
N LEU A 119 -5.66 -2.97 1.89
CA LEU A 119 -4.92 -2.84 3.14
C LEU A 119 -4.41 -1.42 3.37
N TYR A 120 -3.93 -0.76 2.31
CA TYR A 120 -3.48 0.62 2.39
C TYR A 120 -4.62 1.57 2.72
N ILE A 121 -5.77 1.48 2.03
CA ILE A 121 -6.94 2.30 2.31
C ILE A 121 -7.37 2.11 3.76
N TYR A 122 -7.45 0.87 4.23
CA TYR A 122 -7.83 0.58 5.61
C TYR A 122 -6.85 1.19 6.61
N TYR A 123 -5.54 1.06 6.36
CA TYR A 123 -4.51 1.73 7.15
C TYR A 123 -4.70 3.25 7.17
N GLN A 124 -5.00 3.88 6.04
CA GLN A 124 -5.20 5.34 5.96
C GLN A 124 -6.47 5.81 6.69
N LEU A 125 -7.59 5.09 6.53
CA LEU A 125 -8.83 5.39 7.27
C LEU A 125 -8.58 5.35 8.78
N GLN A 126 -7.77 4.41 9.25
CA GLN A 126 -7.37 4.31 10.65
C GLN A 126 -6.41 5.44 11.06
N LEU A 127 -5.42 5.75 10.21
CA LEU A 127 -4.46 6.84 10.40
C LEU A 127 -5.14 8.21 10.42
N TYR A 128 -6.26 8.41 9.73
CA TYR A 128 -7.04 9.65 9.77
C TYR A 128 -8.20 9.63 10.77
N GLY A 129 -8.47 8.48 11.39
CA GLY A 129 -9.45 8.35 12.47
C GLY A 129 -10.89 8.27 11.97
N VAL A 130 -11.06 7.95 10.69
CA VAL A 130 -12.38 7.70 10.07
C VAL A 130 -12.97 6.40 10.61
N ILE A 131 -12.13 5.38 10.80
CA ILE A 131 -12.53 4.13 11.44
C ILE A 131 -11.89 4.03 12.83
N GLY A 132 -12.72 3.71 13.82
CA GLY A 132 -12.29 3.57 15.20
C GLY A 132 -11.42 2.33 15.38
N THR A 133 -10.28 2.48 16.07
CA THR A 133 -9.72 1.33 16.79
C THR A 133 -10.66 1.01 17.93
N TYR A 134 -11.37 -0.12 17.89
CA TYR A 134 -12.12 -0.62 19.04
C TYR A 134 -11.19 -0.67 20.26
N SER A 135 -11.21 0.37 21.08
CA SER A 135 -10.60 0.41 22.38
C SER A 135 -11.70 -0.04 23.31
N LYS A 136 -11.58 -1.24 23.89
CA LYS A 136 -12.34 -1.54 25.10
C LYS A 136 -11.98 -0.41 26.08
N LYS A 137 -12.90 0.51 26.32
CA LYS A 137 -12.84 1.36 27.51
C LYS A 137 -12.91 0.38 28.66
N GLN A 138 -11.78 0.12 29.30
CA GLN A 138 -11.74 -0.55 30.58
C GLN A 138 -12.33 0.47 31.55
N THR A 139 -13.65 0.38 31.76
CA THR A 139 -14.35 1.09 32.82
C THR A 139 -13.74 0.59 34.12
N ASN A 140 -12.94 1.42 34.77
CA ASN A 140 -12.47 1.21 36.12
C ASN A 140 -13.65 1.51 37.05
N PRO A 141 -14.29 0.51 37.71
CA PRO A 141 -15.23 0.83 38.77
C PRO A 141 -14.39 1.27 39.98
N ARG A 142 -14.43 2.57 40.28
CA ARG A 142 -13.99 3.05 41.58
C ARG A 142 -14.98 2.51 42.61
N HIS A 143 -14.52 1.63 43.48
CA HIS A 143 -15.07 1.40 44.81
C HIS A 143 -13.92 1.44 45.80
#